data_AF-A0A956WTC5-F1
#
_entry.id   AF-A0A956WTC5-F1
#
_cell.length_a   1.000
_cell.length_b   1.000
_cell.length_c   1.000
_cell.angle_alpha   90.00
_cell.angle_beta   90.00
_cell.angle_gamma   90.00
#
_symmetry.space_group_name_H-M   'P 1'
#
loop_
_entity.id
_entity.type
_entity.pdbx_description
1 polymer ?
#
loop_
_entity_poly.entity_id
_entity_poly.type
_entity_poly.pdbx_seq_one_letter_code
_entity_poly.pdbx_strand_id
1 'polypeptide(L)'
;MSGTLSVTPTLALARIVEVTITDDTLAADLEDGRSIAVPIGWYPRLSHATPVERDNFEISGAGYGIHWPDLDEDIGVEGMLLGKKSAESAESLGRWLAGRVKP
;
A
#
# COMPACT_ATOMS: atom_id res chain seq x y z
N MET A 1 22.39 29.65 -21.79
CA MET A 1 22.22 29.56 -20.33
C MET A 1 21.04 28.64 -20.08
N SER A 2 21.28 27.36 -19.75
CA SER A 2 20.21 26.42 -19.42
C SER A 2 20.24 26.24 -17.90
N GLY A 3 19.40 27.00 -17.20
CA GLY A 3 19.22 26.86 -15.76
C GLY A 3 18.12 25.84 -15.52
N THR A 4 18.49 24.66 -15.03
CA THR A 4 17.50 23.68 -14.58
C THR A 4 16.77 24.27 -13.38
N LEU A 5 15.48 24.56 -13.52
CA LEU A 5 14.64 24.92 -12.38
C LEU A 5 14.47 23.66 -11.52
N SER A 6 15.12 23.63 -10.37
CA SER A 6 14.86 22.64 -9.33
C SER A 6 13.63 23.10 -8.55
N VAL A 7 12.46 22.55 -8.89
CA VAL A 7 11.28 22.63 -8.03
C VAL A 7 11.35 21.49 -7.04
N THR A 8 11.31 21.81 -5.74
CA THR A 8 11.08 20.82 -4.68
C THR A 8 9.57 20.65 -4.57
N PRO A 9 8.99 19.52 -5.02
CA PRO A 9 7.56 19.31 -4.83
C PRO A 9 7.28 19.09 -3.34
N THR A 10 6.40 19.90 -2.76
CA THR A 10 5.78 19.56 -1.48
C THR A 10 4.68 18.55 -1.77
N LEU A 11 4.78 17.35 -1.20
CA LEU A 11 3.75 16.34 -1.37
C LEU A 11 2.56 16.70 -0.46
N ALA A 12 1.47 17.18 -1.07
CA ALA A 12 0.18 17.28 -0.41
C ALA A 12 -0.46 15.88 -0.38
N LEU A 13 -0.44 15.24 0.79
CA LEU A 13 -1.15 13.99 0.99
C LEU A 13 -2.65 14.26 1.03
N ALA A 14 -3.41 13.40 0.38
CA ALA A 14 -4.86 13.38 0.42
C ALA A 14 -5.30 12.09 1.12
N ARG A 15 -6.37 12.17 1.90
CA ARG A 15 -6.93 11.00 2.58
C ARG A 15 -7.55 10.04 1.58
N ILE A 16 -7.44 8.76 1.90
CA ILE A 16 -8.08 7.64 1.22
C ILE A 16 -9.56 7.67 1.57
N VAL A 17 -10.39 7.60 0.54
CA VAL A 17 -11.86 7.54 0.64
C VAL A 17 -12.34 6.11 0.36
N GLU A 18 -11.72 5.46 -0.61
CA GLU A 18 -12.08 4.10 -1.04
C GLU A 18 -10.83 3.33 -1.44
N VAL A 19 -10.84 2.02 -1.22
CA VAL A 19 -9.77 1.11 -1.59
C VAL A 19 -10.37 -0.01 -2.43
N THR A 20 -9.80 -0.25 -3.61
CA THR A 20 -10.16 -1.36 -4.47
C THR A 20 -8.96 -2.27 -4.65
N ILE A 21 -9.17 -3.58 -4.48
CA ILE A 21 -8.13 -4.60 -4.57
C ILE A 21 -8.55 -5.60 -5.63
N THR A 22 -7.59 -5.96 -6.49
CA THR A 22 -7.75 -7.02 -7.51
C THR A 22 -6.68 -8.08 -7.27
N ASP A 23 -6.50 -9.02 -8.21
CA ASP A 23 -5.39 -9.97 -8.09
C ASP A 23 -4.01 -9.33 -8.28
N ASP A 24 -3.94 -8.24 -9.05
CA ASP A 24 -2.66 -7.64 -9.44
C ASP A 24 -2.46 -6.21 -8.91
N THR A 25 -3.53 -5.53 -8.48
CA THR A 25 -3.53 -4.09 -8.21
C THR A 25 -4.18 -3.75 -6.87
N LEU A 26 -3.51 -2.89 -6.10
CA LEU A 26 -4.06 -2.13 -4.98
C LEU A 26 -4.31 -0.71 -5.46
N ALA A 27 -5.56 -0.26 -5.41
CA ALA A 27 -5.96 1.09 -5.79
C ALA A 27 -6.61 1.83 -4.62
N ALA A 28 -6.39 3.15 -4.58
CA ALA A 28 -7.02 4.05 -3.62
C ALA A 28 -7.58 5.28 -4.34
N ASP A 29 -8.84 5.60 -4.05
CA ASP A 29 -9.45 6.88 -4.40
C ASP A 29 -9.22 7.87 -3.27
N LEU A 30 -8.75 9.06 -3.63
CA LEU A 30 -8.33 10.09 -2.70
C LEU A 30 -9.35 11.23 -2.66
N GLU A 31 -9.45 11.91 -1.52
CA GLU A 31 -10.43 12.98 -1.29
C GLU A 31 -10.26 14.21 -2.21
N ASP A 32 -9.11 14.33 -2.87
CA ASP A 32 -8.83 15.39 -3.85
C ASP A 32 -9.20 15.01 -5.30
N GLY A 33 -9.86 13.86 -5.48
CA GLY A 33 -10.37 13.38 -6.77
C GLY A 33 -9.36 12.58 -7.59
N ARG A 34 -8.17 12.31 -7.06
CA ARG A 34 -7.21 11.39 -7.68
C ARG A 34 -7.56 9.94 -7.38
N SER A 35 -7.28 9.07 -8.33
CA SER A 35 -7.16 7.62 -8.11
C SER A 35 -5.70 7.22 -8.32
N ILE A 36 -5.14 6.44 -7.41
CA ILE A 36 -3.80 5.87 -7.55
C ILE A 36 -3.86 4.36 -7.48
N ALA A 37 -3.13 3.69 -8.37
CA ALA A 37 -3.04 2.25 -8.44
C ALA A 37 -1.56 1.81 -8.45
N VAL A 38 -1.26 0.79 -7.67
CA VAL A 38 0.08 0.18 -7.57
C VAL A 38 -0.02 -1.35 -7.64
N PRO A 39 1.01 -2.05 -8.14
CA PRO A 39 1.01 -3.51 -8.17
C PRO A 39 0.99 -4.11 -6.75
N ILE A 40 0.14 -5.11 -6.50
CA ILE A 40 0.14 -5.87 -5.24
C ILE A 40 1.49 -6.55 -4.99
N GLY A 41 2.18 -6.95 -6.06
CA GLY A 41 3.52 -7.53 -5.97
C GLY A 41 4.59 -6.63 -5.33
N TRP A 42 4.29 -5.37 -5.04
CA TRP A 42 5.16 -4.49 -4.24
C TRP A 42 5.10 -4.77 -2.74
N TYR A 43 4.07 -5.48 -2.27
CA TYR A 43 3.78 -5.75 -0.87
C TYR A 43 3.68 -7.27 -0.68
N PRO A 44 4.77 -7.96 -0.28
CA PRO A 44 4.84 -9.42 -0.31
C PRO A 44 3.75 -10.10 0.52
N ARG A 45 3.38 -9.58 1.69
CA ARG A 45 2.31 -10.18 2.49
C ARG A 45 0.95 -10.10 1.79
N LEU A 46 0.64 -8.95 1.19
CA LEU A 46 -0.59 -8.74 0.42
C LEU A 46 -0.65 -9.60 -0.85
N SER A 47 0.50 -9.84 -1.50
CA SER A 47 0.57 -10.73 -2.67
C SER A 47 0.32 -12.19 -2.31
N HIS A 48 0.72 -12.60 -1.11
CA HIS A 48 0.46 -13.94 -0.56
C HIS A 48 -0.91 -14.09 0.12
N ALA A 49 -1.65 -13.01 0.31
CA ALA A 49 -2.96 -13.03 0.96
C ALA A 49 -4.03 -13.70 0.10
N THR A 50 -4.95 -14.40 0.76
CA THR A 50 -6.20 -14.90 0.16
C THR A 50 -7.14 -13.73 -0.15
N PRO A 51 -8.14 -13.88 -1.04
CA PRO A 51 -9.12 -12.83 -1.29
C PRO A 51 -9.82 -12.34 -0.02
N VAL A 52 -10.17 -13.25 0.90
CA VAL A 52 -10.82 -12.90 2.18
C VAL A 52 -9.93 -12.04 3.05
N GLU A 53 -8.63 -12.38 3.16
CA GLU A 53 -7.68 -11.56 3.92
C GLU A 53 -7.43 -10.21 3.26
N ARG A 54 -7.39 -10.15 1.91
CA ARG A 54 -7.26 -8.89 1.18
C ARG A 54 -8.46 -7.98 1.41
N ASP A 55 -9.66 -8.53 1.48
CA ASP A 55 -10.87 -7.75 1.72
C ASP A 55 -11.06 -7.35 3.19
N ASN A 56 -10.32 -7.97 4.12
CA ASN A 56 -10.34 -7.62 5.54
C ASN A 56 -9.31 -6.52 5.87
N PHE A 57 -9.59 -5.30 5.42
CA PHE A 57 -8.77 -4.13 5.71
C PHE A 57 -9.57 -3.00 6.38
N GLU A 58 -8.83 -2.06 6.98
CA GLU A 58 -9.36 -0.82 7.51
C GLU A 58 -8.58 0.37 6.96
N ILE A 59 -9.26 1.45 6.59
CA ILE A 59 -8.60 2.74 6.35
C ILE A 59 -8.13 3.26 7.72
N SER A 60 -6.82 3.41 7.87
CA SER A 60 -6.15 3.70 9.15
C SER A 60 -5.40 5.05 9.11
N GLY A 61 -4.73 5.41 10.21
CA GLY A 61 -3.85 6.58 10.26
C GLY A 61 -4.56 7.90 9.90
N ALA A 62 -5.78 8.10 10.39
CA ALA A 62 -6.62 9.26 10.06
C ALA A 62 -6.96 9.44 8.56
N GLY A 63 -6.92 8.34 7.79
CA GLY A 63 -7.20 8.33 6.35
C GLY A 63 -5.96 8.27 5.48
N TYR A 64 -4.74 8.20 6.04
CA TYR A 64 -3.50 8.20 5.25
C TYR A 64 -2.88 6.82 5.08
N GLY A 65 -3.49 5.77 5.64
CA GLY A 65 -3.02 4.40 5.52
C GLY A 65 -4.14 3.40 5.34
N ILE A 66 -3.75 2.18 4.99
CA ILE A 66 -4.60 0.99 4.90
C ILE A 66 -3.93 -0.07 5.76
N HIS A 67 -4.68 -0.63 6.71
CA HIS A 67 -4.22 -1.64 7.64
C HIS A 67 -4.91 -2.97 7.36
N TRP A 68 -4.13 -4.05 7.23
CA TRP A 68 -4.61 -5.43 7.15
C TRP A 68 -4.27 -6.18 8.44
N PRO A 69 -5.22 -6.36 9.37
CA PRO A 69 -4.96 -7.03 10.64
C PRO A 69 -4.55 -8.50 10.47
N ASP A 70 -5.12 -9.22 9.51
CA ASP A 70 -4.79 -10.64 9.27
C ASP A 70 -3.38 -10.83 8.68
N LEU A 71 -2.85 -9.77 8.06
CA LEU A 71 -1.55 -9.80 7.39
C LEU A 71 -0.45 -9.14 8.22
N ASP A 72 -0.81 -8.37 9.27
CA ASP A 72 0.12 -7.49 9.97
C ASP A 72 0.85 -6.58 8.95
N GLU A 73 0.06 -5.89 8.11
CA GLU A 73 0.58 -5.05 7.02
C GLU A 73 -0.08 -3.66 7.07
N ASP A 74 0.73 -2.62 6.90
CA ASP A 74 0.30 -1.22 6.84
C ASP A 74 0.87 -0.54 5.60
N ILE A 75 -0.01 -0.03 4.73
CA ILE A 75 0.39 0.65 3.50
C ILE A 75 -0.10 2.11 3.55
N GLY A 76 0.84 3.05 3.47
CA GLY A 76 0.55 4.48 3.46
C GLY A 76 0.37 5.07 2.06
N VAL A 77 -0.53 6.05 1.92
CA VAL A 77 -0.79 6.77 0.66
C VAL A 77 0.47 7.49 0.13
N GLU A 78 1.34 7.99 1.02
CA GLU A 78 2.62 8.57 0.63
C GLU A 78 3.49 7.57 -0.14
N GLY A 79 3.57 6.33 0.34
CA GLY A 79 4.35 5.27 -0.29
C GLY A 79 3.84 4.96 -1.69
N MET A 80 2.51 4.88 -1.83
CA MET A 80 1.86 4.70 -3.13
C MET A 80 2.20 5.86 -4.09
N LEU A 81 2.02 7.11 -3.65
CA LEU A 81 2.28 8.33 -4.44
C LEU A 81 3.73 8.45 -4.91
N LEU A 82 4.68 7.98 -4.11
CA LEU A 82 6.12 8.03 -4.41
C LEU A 82 6.64 6.78 -5.13
N GLY A 83 5.80 5.78 -5.39
CA GLY A 83 6.22 4.52 -6.00
C GLY A 83 7.12 3.67 -5.10
N LYS A 84 7.01 3.82 -3.77
CA LYS A 84 7.80 3.06 -2.78
C LYS A 84 7.20 1.68 -2.58
N LYS A 85 8.01 0.65 -2.84
CA LYS A 85 7.68 -0.76 -2.55
C LYS A 85 7.90 -1.07 -1.07
N SER A 86 7.37 -2.19 -0.60
CA SER A 86 7.68 -2.70 0.74
C SER A 86 9.19 -2.87 0.92
N ALA A 87 9.66 -2.53 2.12
CA ALA A 87 11.04 -2.78 2.56
C ALA A 87 11.20 -4.12 3.29
N GLU A 88 10.16 -4.97 3.27
CA GLU A 88 10.20 -6.27 3.91
C GLU A 88 11.34 -7.14 3.35
N SER A 89 12.13 -7.73 4.25
CA SER A 89 13.20 -8.65 3.87
C SER A 89 12.66 -10.07 3.64
N ALA A 90 13.40 -10.87 2.86
CA ALA A 90 13.04 -12.27 2.61
C ALA A 90 12.95 -13.09 3.93
N GLU A 91 13.78 -12.78 4.92
CA GLU A 91 13.75 -13.44 6.22
C GLU A 91 12.51 -13.06 7.04
N SER A 92 12.08 -11.79 6.97
CA SER A 92 10.83 -11.33 7.60
C SER A 92 9.64 -12.05 6.97
N LEU A 93 9.55 -12.02 5.65
CA LEU A 93 8.49 -12.70 4.91
C LEU A 93 8.49 -14.21 5.21
N GLY A 94 9.66 -14.84 5.25
CA GLY A 94 9.80 -16.26 5.58
C GLY A 94 9.28 -16.61 6.98
N ARG A 95 9.55 -15.77 7.98
CA ARG A 95 9.00 -15.95 9.34
C ARG A 95 7.49 -15.80 9.36
N TRP A 96 6.97 -14.77 8.67
CA TRP A 96 5.53 -14.55 8.57
C TRP A 96 4.83 -15.72 7.89
N LEU A 97 5.33 -16.19 6.74
CA LEU A 97 4.81 -17.35 6.02
C LEU A 97 4.82 -18.64 6.86
N ALA A 98 5.86 -18.87 7.66
CA ALA A 98 5.95 -20.03 8.54
C ALA A 98 4.96 -19.98 9.71
N GLY A 99 4.59 -18.77 10.16
CA GLY A 99 3.61 -18.55 11.23
C GLY A 99 2.15 -18.61 10.78
N ARG A 100 1.88 -18.60 9.47
CA ARG A 100 0.52 -18.68 8.93
C ARG A 100 -0.07 -20.06 9.19
N VAL A 101 -1.15 -20.12 9.97
CA VAL A 101 -2.03 -21.29 9.99
C VAL A 101 -2.75 -21.30 8.64
N LYS A 102 -2.35 -22.21 7.74
CA LYS A 102 -3.08 -22.40 6.49
C LYS A 102 -4.49 -22.92 6.83
N PRO A 103 -5.56 -22.32 6.27
CA PRO A 103 -6.90 -22.88 6.38
C PRO A 103 -6.98 -24.29 5.77
#